data_AF-A0A9D2FPB8-F1
#
_entry.id   AF-A0A9D2FPB8-F1
#
_cell.length_a   1.000
_cell.length_b   1.000
_cell.length_c   1.000
_cell.angle_alpha   90.00
_cell.angle_beta   90.00
_cell.angle_gamma   90.00
#
_symmetry.space_group_name_H-M   'P 1'
#
loop_
_entity.id
_entity.type
_entity.pdbx_description
1 polymer ?
#
loop_
_entity_poly.entity_id
_entity_poly.type
_entity_poly.pdbx_seq_one_letter_code
_entity_poly.pdbx_strand_id
1 'polypeptide(L)'
;MELFLLRPELYRVKRGQTLSEIADAFGTTPRLLAAVNHLVSPPEEGMLLALPSSGNVYRVHGGETKTLLCGCEQTFKTRNATEHLYPGQRVIL
;
A
#
# COMPACT_ATOMS: atom_id res chain seq x y z
N MET A 1 -7.65 19.39 22.09
CA MET A 1 -7.69 17.94 22.35
C MET A 1 -7.25 17.25 21.06
N GLU A 2 -5.97 16.88 20.97
CA GLU A 2 -5.49 16.10 19.83
C GLU A 2 -5.96 14.65 19.98
N LEU A 3 -6.71 14.15 19.00
CA LEU A 3 -7.06 12.75 18.91
C LEU A 3 -5.83 12.01 18.37
N PHE A 4 -5.12 11.31 19.25
CA PHE A 4 -4.16 10.30 18.81
C PHE A 4 -4.93 9.12 18.22
N LEU A 5 -5.05 9.09 16.89
CA LEU A 5 -5.58 7.93 16.18
C LEU A 5 -4.55 6.81 16.28
N LEU A 6 -4.76 5.91 17.24
CA LEU A 6 -4.02 4.65 17.29
C LEU A 6 -4.33 3.85 16.03
N ARG A 7 -3.32 3.69 15.19
CA ARG A 7 -3.41 2.84 14.00
C ARG A 7 -3.12 1.40 14.39
N PRO A 8 -4.00 0.44 14.08
CA PRO A 8 -3.74 -0.96 14.38
C PRO A 8 -2.55 -1.47 13.54
N GLU A 9 -1.78 -2.39 14.11
CA GLU A 9 -0.69 -3.08 13.42
C GLU A 9 -1.19 -4.29 12.62
N LEU A 10 -2.32 -4.87 13.04
CA LEU A 10 -2.94 -6.05 12.42
C LEU A 10 -4.39 -5.75 12.02
N TYR A 11 -4.80 -6.33 10.89
CA TYR A 11 -6.17 -6.29 10.40
C TYR A 11 -6.70 -7.68 10.12
N ARG A 12 -7.88 -8.01 10.65
CA ARG A 12 -8.60 -9.23 10.29
C ARG A 12 -9.50 -8.99 9.09
N VAL A 13 -9.23 -9.69 7.99
CA VAL A 13 -10.01 -9.61 6.75
C VAL A 13 -11.45 -10.00 7.01
N LYS A 14 -12.39 -9.17 6.57
CA LYS A 14 -13.83 -9.42 6.67
C LYS A 14 -14.35 -10.04 5.38
N ARG A 15 -15.46 -10.76 5.49
CA ARG A 15 -16.14 -11.40 4.36
C ARG A 15 -16.33 -10.43 3.19
N GLY A 16 -15.88 -10.85 2.00
CA GLY A 16 -16.08 -10.12 0.76
C GLY A 16 -15.14 -8.94 0.51
N GLN A 17 -14.22 -8.63 1.43
CA GLN A 17 -13.23 -7.57 1.21
C GLN A 17 -12.14 -8.01 0.24
N THR A 18 -11.76 -7.07 -0.61
CA THR A 18 -10.59 -7.17 -1.48
C THR A 18 -9.36 -6.55 -0.82
N LEU A 19 -8.17 -6.97 -1.25
CA LEU A 19 -6.92 -6.38 -0.80
C LEU A 19 -6.86 -4.86 -1.09
N SER A 20 -7.49 -4.43 -2.18
CA SER A 20 -7.56 -3.01 -2.55
C SER A 20 -8.41 -2.21 -1.57
N GLU A 21 -9.62 -2.66 -1.23
CA GLU A 21 -10.46 -1.96 -0.26
C GLU A 21 -9.77 -1.84 1.11
N ILE A 22 -9.05 -2.88 1.52
CA ILE A 22 -8.29 -2.88 2.77
C ILE A 22 -7.13 -1.88 2.69
N ALA A 23 -6.35 -1.90 1.61
CA ALA A 23 -5.24 -0.96 1.43
C ALA A 23 -5.71 0.50 1.49
N ASP A 24 -6.89 0.78 0.93
CA ASP A 24 -7.50 2.12 0.86
C ASP A 24 -7.91 2.60 2.24
N ALA A 25 -8.54 1.72 3.03
CA ALA A 25 -8.93 2.01 4.40
C ALA A 25 -7.74 2.36 5.31
N PHE A 26 -6.54 1.84 4.99
CA PHE A 26 -5.35 2.01 5.83
C PHE A 26 -4.26 2.90 5.21
N GLY A 27 -4.54 3.59 4.10
CA GLY A 27 -3.58 4.51 3.48
C GLY A 27 -2.30 3.81 3.01
N THR A 28 -2.44 2.63 2.40
CA THR A 28 -1.33 1.90 1.77
C THR A 28 -1.71 1.47 0.36
N THR A 29 -0.86 0.70 -0.31
CA THR A 29 -1.14 0.15 -1.64
C THR A 29 -1.39 -1.35 -1.58
N PRO A 30 -2.21 -1.91 -2.48
CA PRO A 30 -2.44 -3.36 -2.52
C PRO A 30 -1.13 -4.13 -2.67
N ARG A 31 -0.18 -3.58 -3.45
CA ARG A 31 1.12 -4.20 -3.68
C ARG A 31 2.00 -4.23 -2.44
N LEU A 32 2.12 -3.11 -1.71
CA LEU A 32 2.91 -3.09 -0.47
C LEU A 32 2.27 -4.00 0.59
N LEU A 33 0.94 -3.97 0.71
CA LEU A 33 0.21 -4.81 1.64
C LEU A 33 0.41 -6.31 1.33
N ALA A 34 0.34 -6.71 0.06
CA ALA A 34 0.66 -8.08 -0.37
C ALA A 34 2.10 -8.46 -0.06
N ALA A 35 3.06 -7.58 -0.37
CA ALA A 35 4.48 -7.85 -0.20
C ALA A 35 4.85 -8.08 1.28
N VAL A 36 4.35 -7.24 2.19
CA VAL A 36 4.59 -7.36 3.64
C VAL A 36 3.97 -8.62 4.23
N ASN A 37 2.85 -9.09 3.65
CA ASN A 37 2.15 -10.29 4.10
C ASN A 37 2.52 -11.55 3.29
N HIS A 38 3.50 -11.45 2.39
CA HIS A 38 3.93 -12.55 1.51
C HIS A 38 2.77 -13.21 0.75
N LEU A 39 1.76 -12.42 0.34
CA LEU A 39 0.59 -12.94 -0.35
C LEU A 39 0.93 -13.33 -1.79
N VAL A 40 0.64 -14.58 -2.14
CA VAL A 40 0.69 -15.10 -3.52
C VAL A 40 -0.69 -15.22 -4.16
N SER A 41 -1.74 -15.09 -3.35
CA SER A 41 -3.16 -15.12 -3.74
C SER A 41 -3.93 -14.03 -2.99
N PRO A 42 -5.15 -13.67 -3.44
CA PRO A 42 -6.01 -12.77 -2.68
C PRO A 42 -6.25 -13.30 -1.25
N PRO A 43 -6.33 -12.40 -0.24
CA PRO A 43 -6.51 -12.82 1.14
C PRO A 43 -7.92 -13.37 1.37
N GLU A 44 -8.02 -14.41 2.19
CA GLU A 44 -9.29 -15.04 2.56
C GLU A 44 -9.92 -14.37 3.79
N GLU A 45 -11.23 -14.60 3.97
CA GLU A 45 -11.94 -14.15 5.17
C GLU A 45 -11.26 -14.69 6.44
N GLY A 46 -11.08 -13.80 7.43
CA GLY A 46 -10.50 -14.16 8.72
C GLY A 46 -8.97 -14.18 8.75
N MET A 47 -8.30 -14.05 7.60
CA MET A 47 -6.84 -13.88 7.54
C MET A 47 -6.41 -12.61 8.31
N LEU A 48 -5.31 -12.71 9.04
CA LEU A 48 -4.67 -11.55 9.68
C LEU A 48 -3.62 -10.98 8.73
N LEU A 49 -3.74 -9.68 8.45
CA LEU A 49 -2.77 -8.93 7.66
C LEU A 49 -2.02 -7.96 8.58
N ALA A 50 -0.68 -8.01 8.52
CA ALA A 50 0.19 -6.96 9.01
C ALA A 50 0.00 -5.71 8.16
N LEU A 51 -0.31 -4.59 8.80
CA LEU A 51 -0.51 -3.32 8.15
C LEU A 51 0.84 -2.59 8.02
N PRO A 52 1.34 -2.35 6.81
CA PRO A 52 2.56 -1.56 6.61
C PRO A 52 2.33 -0.11 7.03
N SER A 53 3.41 0.66 7.21
CA SER A 53 3.31 2.12 7.42
C SER A 53 2.43 2.76 6.33
N SER A 54 1.49 3.60 6.76
CA SER A 54 0.66 4.38 5.85
C SER A 54 1.48 5.50 5.22
N GLY A 55 1.10 5.91 4.03
CA GLY A 55 1.59 7.15 3.45
C GLY A 55 0.59 7.73 2.46
N ASN A 56 1.00 8.80 1.78
CA ASN A 56 0.14 9.45 0.80
C ASN A 56 0.04 8.58 -0.46
N VAL A 57 -1.12 7.97 -0.68
CA VAL A 57 -1.34 7.12 -1.84
C VAL A 57 -1.68 7.99 -3.05
N TYR A 58 -0.78 7.98 -4.02
CA TYR A 58 -0.87 8.74 -5.25
C TYR A 58 -1.11 7.81 -6.44
N ARG A 59 -1.88 8.30 -7.41
CA ARG A 59 -2.10 7.62 -8.69
C ARG A 59 -1.16 8.22 -9.72
N VAL A 60 -0.27 7.40 -10.25
CA VAL A 60 0.73 7.78 -11.24
C VAL A 60 0.05 8.28 -12.53
N HIS A 61 0.51 9.41 -13.03
CA HIS A 61 0.15 9.99 -14.33
C HIS A 61 1.21 9.66 -15.40
N GLY A 62 0.83 9.81 -16.67
CA GLY A 62 1.73 9.59 -17.79
C GLY A 62 2.94 10.54 -17.78
N GLY A 63 4.13 10.01 -18.04
CA GLY A 63 5.38 10.78 -18.13
C GLY A 63 6.09 11.02 -16.79
N GLU A 64 5.51 10.58 -15.67
CA GLU A 64 6.15 10.70 -14.37
C GLU A 64 7.29 9.70 -14.19
N THR A 65 8.25 10.06 -13.34
CA THR A 65 9.41 9.24 -13.03
C THR A 65 9.47 8.91 -11.54
N LYS A 66 10.15 7.81 -11.19
CA LYS A 66 10.37 7.41 -9.79
C LYS A 66 11.08 8.51 -9.00
N THR A 67 12.04 9.19 -9.63
CA THR A 67 12.78 10.32 -9.06
C THR A 67 11.87 11.52 -8.82
N LEU A 68 10.96 11.84 -9.74
CA LEU A 68 9.96 12.89 -9.55
C LEU A 68 9.05 12.60 -8.35
N LEU A 69 8.60 11.34 -8.21
CA LEU A 69 7.62 10.94 -7.19
C LEU A 69 8.22 10.70 -5.81
N CYS A 70 9.45 10.19 -5.71
CA CYS A 70 10.05 9.74 -4.45
C CYS A 70 11.47 10.26 -4.21
N GLY A 71 11.94 11.22 -5.01
CA GLY A 71 13.29 11.80 -4.91
C GLY A 71 14.40 10.91 -5.49
N CYS A 72 14.27 9.58 -5.44
CA CYS A 72 15.14 8.64 -6.13
C CYS A 72 14.47 7.28 -6.38
N GLU A 73 15.05 6.48 -7.29
CA GLU A 73 14.53 5.16 -7.62
C GLU A 73 14.55 4.19 -6.42
N GLN A 74 15.59 4.25 -5.60
CA GLN A 74 15.71 3.32 -4.46
C GLN A 74 14.61 3.56 -3.44
N THR A 75 14.31 4.83 -3.12
CA THR A 75 13.18 5.19 -2.24
C THR A 75 11.85 4.75 -2.83
N PHE A 76 11.66 4.91 -4.14
CA PHE A 76 10.45 4.41 -4.80
C PHE A 76 10.30 2.90 -4.62
N LYS A 77 11.38 2.14 -4.89
CA LYS A 77 11.39 0.67 -4.80
C LYS A 77 11.09 0.19 -3.39
N THR A 78 11.76 0.73 -2.38
CA THR A 78 11.60 0.32 -0.99
C THR A 78 10.20 0.65 -0.47
N ARG A 79 9.70 1.84 -0.79
CA ARG A 79 8.38 2.30 -0.32
C ARG A 79 7.22 1.59 -1.00
N ASN A 80 7.37 1.17 -2.27
CA ASN A 80 6.28 0.61 -3.07
C ASN A 80 6.39 -0.88 -3.35
N ALA A 81 7.45 -1.53 -2.87
CA ALA A 81 7.73 -2.95 -3.13
C ALA A 81 7.69 -3.31 -4.63
N THR A 82 8.23 -2.43 -5.49
CA THR A 82 8.24 -2.61 -6.94
C THR A 82 9.29 -1.76 -7.64
N GLU A 83 9.88 -2.33 -8.69
CA GLU A 83 10.74 -1.59 -9.61
C GLU A 83 9.99 -0.98 -10.79
N HIS A 84 8.76 -1.40 -11.03
CA HIS A 84 7.96 -0.96 -12.17
C HIS A 84 7.14 0.28 -11.82
N LEU A 85 7.17 1.25 -12.72
CA LEU A 85 6.35 2.46 -12.70
C LEU A 85 5.52 2.52 -13.99
N TYR A 86 4.20 2.66 -13.88
CA TYR A 86 3.31 2.79 -15.03
C TYR A 86 2.09 3.69 -14.73
N PRO A 87 1.48 4.32 -15.75
CA PRO A 87 0.31 5.17 -15.56
C PRO A 87 -0.86 4.43 -14.90
N GLY A 88 -1.54 5.10 -13.97
CA GLY A 88 -2.66 4.56 -13.21
C GLY A 88 -2.24 3.70 -12.00
N GLN A 89 -0.96 3.37 -11.85
CA GLN A 89 -0.44 2.64 -10.70
C GLN A 89 -0.65 3.45 -9.42
N ARG A 90 -0.97 2.76 -8.32
CA ARG A 90 -1.06 3.37 -6.99
C ARG A 90 0.27 3.18 -6.27
N VAL A 91 0.84 4.29 -5.82
CA VAL A 91 2.14 4.34 -5.14
C VAL A 91 2.03 5.21 -3.89
N ILE A 92 2.95 5.02 -2.95
CA ILE A 92 3.11 5.85 -1.77
C ILE A 92 4.22 6.87 -2.08
N LEU A 93 3.92 8.16 -1.85
CA LEU A 93 4.87 9.27 -1.95
C LEU A 93 5.62 9.57 -0.65
#